data_AF-A0A956AHQ4-F1
#
_entry.id   AF-A0A956AHQ4-F1
#
_cell.length_a   1.000
_cell.length_b   1.000
_cell.length_c   1.000
_cell.angle_alpha   90.00
_cell.angle_beta   90.00
_cell.angle_gamma   90.00
#
_symmetry.space_group_name_H-M   'P 1'
#
loop_
_entity.id
_entity.type
_entity.pdbx_description
1 polymer ?
#
loop_
_entity_poly.entity_id
_entity_poly.type
_entity_poly.pdbx_seq_one_letter_code
_entity_poly.pdbx_strand_id
1 'polypeptide(L)'
;IRAYALQEAGADTVDANRLLGFEDDLRSYDVAVQVIAALGIRSVRLLTNNPLKIEALAEAGVKVSGREAVFTGLNPVNQNYLETKRVRMGHLYGRVKLSA
;
A
#
# COMPACT_ATOMS: atom_id res chain seq x y z
N ILE A 1 16.60 7.88 8.76
CA ILE A 1 15.32 7.37 9.33
C ILE A 1 15.56 5.93 9.78
N ARG A 2 15.07 5.51 10.96
CA ARG A 2 15.44 4.22 11.59
C ARG A 2 15.07 2.98 10.76
N ALA A 3 13.88 2.94 10.17
CA ALA A 3 13.44 1.81 9.35
C ALA A 3 14.32 1.63 8.10
N TYR A 4 14.76 2.72 7.45
CA TYR A 4 15.66 2.62 6.30
C TYR A 4 17.06 2.13 6.69
N ALA A 5 17.58 2.53 7.86
CA ALA A 5 18.87 2.01 8.33
C ALA A 5 18.82 0.49 8.58
N LEU A 6 17.69 -0.04 9.08
CA LEU A 6 17.49 -1.48 9.23
C LEU A 6 17.35 -2.19 7.88
N GLN A 7 16.73 -1.53 6.90
CA GLN A 7 16.63 -2.08 5.54
C GLN A 7 17.97 -2.13 4.81
N GLU A 8 18.81 -1.11 4.99
CA GLU A 8 20.19 -1.13 4.49
C GLU A 8 21.03 -2.22 5.17
N ALA A 9 20.72 -2.56 6.42
CA ALA A 9 21.32 -3.67 7.15
C ALA A 9 20.73 -5.05 6.78
N GLY A 10 19.80 -5.11 5.82
CA GLY A 10 19.26 -6.36 5.25
C GLY A 10 17.88 -6.77 5.77
N ALA A 11 17.25 -6.02 6.68
CA ALA A 11 15.87 -6.27 7.07
C ALA A 11 14.91 -5.92 5.92
N ASP A 12 13.84 -6.69 5.72
CA ASP A 12 12.80 -6.24 4.80
C ASP A 12 11.93 -5.14 5.43
N THR A 13 10.99 -4.57 4.66
CA THR A 13 10.12 -3.49 5.17
C THR A 13 9.27 -3.90 6.37
N VAL A 14 8.80 -5.15 6.40
CA VAL A 14 7.98 -5.66 7.50
C VAL A 14 8.85 -5.95 8.72
N ASP A 15 10.00 -6.58 8.53
CA ASP A 15 10.91 -6.90 9.62
C ASP A 15 11.50 -5.63 10.25
N ALA A 16 11.80 -4.62 9.44
CA ALA A 16 12.23 -3.31 9.94
C ALA A 16 11.17 -2.66 10.84
N ASN A 17 9.87 -2.79 10.53
CA ASN A 17 8.80 -2.29 11.40
C ASN A 17 8.75 -3.08 12.72
N ARG A 18 8.78 -4.41 12.64
CA ARG A 18 8.70 -5.29 13.81
C ARG A 18 9.90 -5.12 14.75
N LEU A 19 11.11 -4.98 14.21
CA LEU A 19 12.32 -4.67 14.98
C LEU A 19 12.23 -3.33 15.73
N LEU A 20 11.42 -2.40 15.20
CA LEU A 20 11.14 -1.12 15.85
C LEU A 20 9.92 -1.19 16.79
N GLY A 21 9.28 -2.36 16.93
CA GLY A 21 8.10 -2.56 17.78
C GLY A 21 6.78 -2.11 17.17
N PHE A 22 6.70 -1.97 15.84
CA PHE A 22 5.50 -1.57 15.12
C PHE A 22 4.86 -2.75 14.39
N GLU A 23 3.53 -2.68 14.23
CA GLU A 23 2.79 -3.56 13.32
C GLU A 23 3.15 -3.31 11.86
N ASP A 24 2.80 -4.27 11.01
CA ASP A 24 3.09 -4.23 9.57
C ASP A 24 2.41 -3.02 8.87
N ASP A 25 1.24 -2.62 9.37
CA ASP A 25 0.49 -1.43 8.93
C ASP A 25 -0.33 -0.83 10.10
N LEU A 26 -0.01 0.42 10.48
CA LEU A 26 -0.69 1.15 11.58
C LEU A 26 -1.64 2.25 11.07
N ARG A 27 -1.93 2.30 9.77
CA ARG A 27 -2.70 3.41 9.18
C ARG A 27 -4.19 3.29 9.48
N SER A 28 -4.82 4.43 9.81
CA SER A 28 -6.27 4.63 9.69
C SER A 28 -6.59 5.42 8.41
N TYR A 29 -7.74 5.12 7.80
CA TYR A 29 -8.25 5.84 6.63
C TYR A 29 -9.45 6.76 6.95
N ASP A 30 -9.75 6.98 8.23
CA ASP A 30 -10.93 7.74 8.67
C ASP A 30 -10.97 9.16 8.11
N VAL A 31 -9.83 9.83 8.07
CA VAL A 31 -9.71 11.18 7.50
C VAL A 31 -10.05 11.18 6.01
N ALA A 32 -9.60 10.18 5.26
CA ALA A 32 -9.92 10.07 3.84
C ALA A 32 -11.42 9.85 3.63
N VAL A 33 -12.06 9.03 4.48
CA VAL A 33 -13.51 8.79 4.45
C VAL A 33 -14.28 10.08 4.73
N GLN A 34 -13.87 10.87 5.74
CA GLN A 34 -14.48 12.15 6.06
C GLN A 34 -14.37 13.15 4.91
N VAL A 35 -13.21 13.23 4.25
CA VAL A 35 -13.01 14.09 3.09
C VAL A 35 -13.91 13.67 1.92
N ILE A 36 -13.98 12.36 1.63
CA ILE A 36 -14.85 11.82 0.58
C ILE A 36 -16.31 12.18 0.84
N ALA A 37 -16.77 12.03 2.09
CA ALA A 37 -18.13 12.37 2.51
C ALA A 37 -18.40 13.88 2.41
N ALA A 38 -17.49 14.72 2.90
CA ALA A 38 -17.60 16.18 2.86
C ALA A 38 -17.68 16.73 1.42
N LEU A 39 -17.01 16.07 0.47
CA LEU A 39 -17.07 16.41 -0.95
C LEU A 39 -18.33 15.86 -1.67
N GLY A 40 -19.19 15.11 -0.98
CA GLY A 40 -20.40 14.52 -1.57
C GLY A 40 -20.11 13.42 -2.60
N ILE A 41 -18.92 12.81 -2.57
CA ILE A 41 -18.50 11.78 -3.53
C ILE A 41 -19.24 10.47 -3.23
N ARG A 42 -19.98 9.95 -4.21
CA ARG A 42 -20.81 8.75 -4.05
C ARG A 42 -20.08 7.44 -4.33
N SER A 43 -19.00 7.48 -5.08
CA SER A 43 -18.15 6.32 -5.35
C SER A 43 -16.78 6.75 -5.86
N VAL A 44 -15.77 5.91 -5.61
CA VAL A 44 -14.39 6.14 -6.07
C VAL A 44 -13.88 5.00 -6.93
N ARG A 45 -13.11 5.34 -7.96
CA ARG A 45 -12.18 4.40 -8.60
C ARG A 45 -10.81 4.60 -7.96
N LEU A 46 -10.36 3.63 -7.19
CA LEU A 46 -9.23 3.80 -6.30
C LEU A 46 -7.91 3.46 -6.99
N LEU A 47 -7.00 4.44 -7.05
CA LEU A 47 -5.62 4.24 -7.46
C LEU A 47 -4.85 3.60 -6.29
N THR A 48 -4.67 2.27 -6.28
CA THR A 48 -3.94 1.56 -5.23
C THR A 48 -3.47 0.18 -5.66
N ASN A 49 -2.34 -0.25 -5.09
CA ASN A 49 -1.91 -1.65 -5.09
C ASN A 49 -2.13 -2.32 -3.72
N ASN A 50 -2.39 -1.56 -2.65
CA ASN A 50 -2.61 -2.14 -1.33
C ASN A 50 -4.08 -2.61 -1.22
N PRO A 51 -4.35 -3.92 -1.11
CA PRO A 51 -5.71 -4.43 -0.94
C PRO A 51 -6.36 -3.97 0.37
N LEU A 52 -5.59 -3.82 1.45
CA LEU A 52 -6.10 -3.35 2.74
C LEU A 52 -6.72 -1.95 2.67
N LYS A 53 -6.24 -1.11 1.74
CA LYS A 53 -6.84 0.22 1.51
C LYS A 53 -8.21 0.13 0.83
N ILE A 54 -8.43 -0.89 0.00
CA ILE A 54 -9.72 -1.14 -0.65
C ILE A 54 -10.72 -1.60 0.41
N GLU A 55 -10.32 -2.58 1.21
CA GLU A 55 -11.13 -3.16 2.30
C GLU A 55 -11.52 -2.09 3.31
N ALA A 56 -10.55 -1.34 3.84
CA ALA A 56 -10.83 -0.32 4.85
C ALA A 56 -11.78 0.78 4.37
N LEU A 57 -11.69 1.21 3.10
CA LEU A 57 -12.63 2.20 2.56
C LEU A 57 -14.02 1.59 2.35
N ALA A 58 -14.10 0.33 1.89
CA ALA A 58 -15.37 -0.36 1.71
C ALA A 58 -16.09 -0.60 3.04
N GLU A 59 -15.37 -1.03 4.08
CA GLU A 59 -15.88 -1.21 5.45
C GLU A 59 -16.37 0.10 6.06
N ALA A 60 -15.71 1.22 5.74
CA ALA A 60 -16.13 2.55 6.15
C ALA A 60 -17.30 3.13 5.30
N GLY A 61 -17.92 2.33 4.44
CA GLY A 61 -19.09 2.71 3.64
C GLY A 61 -18.79 3.48 2.37
N VAL A 62 -17.52 3.63 1.98
CA VAL A 62 -17.15 4.25 0.71
C VAL A 62 -17.33 3.23 -0.41
N LYS A 63 -18.21 3.52 -1.38
CA LYS A 63 -18.40 2.66 -2.55
C LYS A 63 -17.17 2.70 -3.46
N VAL A 64 -16.35 1.65 -3.43
CA VAL A 64 -15.24 1.47 -4.36
C VAL A 64 -15.75 0.83 -5.66
N SER A 65 -15.95 1.63 -6.70
CA SER A 65 -16.50 1.19 -8.00
C SER A 65 -15.46 0.53 -8.92
N GLY A 66 -14.19 0.58 -8.55
CA GLY A 66 -13.10 -0.02 -9.32
C GLY A 66 -11.75 0.30 -8.70
N ARG A 67 -10.72 -0.39 -9.19
CA ARG A 67 -9.33 -0.21 -8.78
C ARG A 67 -8.47 -0.03 -10.02
N GLU A 68 -7.55 0.91 -9.97
CA GLU A 68 -6.47 1.04 -10.94
C GLU A 68 -5.12 0.82 -10.23
N ALA A 69 -4.23 0.06 -10.87
CA ALA A 69 -2.90 -0.18 -10.36
C ALA A 69 -2.04 1.09 -10.51
N VAL A 70 -1.14 1.30 -9.54
CA VAL A 70 -0.17 2.40 -9.60
C VAL A 70 1.23 1.81 -9.70
N PHE A 71 1.80 1.78 -10.90
CA PHE A 71 3.12 1.19 -11.09
C PHE A 71 4.11 2.20 -11.66
N THR A 72 5.26 2.33 -11.00
CA THR A 72 6.29 3.32 -11.31
C THR A 72 7.54 2.72 -11.96
N GLY A 73 7.52 1.43 -12.30
CA GLY A 73 8.71 0.71 -12.78
C GLY A 73 9.46 0.00 -11.64
N LEU A 74 10.19 -1.07 -12.02
CA LEU A 74 11.20 -1.69 -11.16
C LEU A 74 12.55 -1.04 -11.39
N ASN A 75 13.33 -0.92 -10.33
CA ASN A 75 14.73 -0.60 -10.38
C ASN A 75 15.45 -1.32 -9.22
N PRO A 76 16.80 -1.39 -9.24
CA PRO A 76 17.55 -2.12 -8.21
C PRO A 76 17.27 -1.66 -6.78
N VAL A 77 16.85 -0.40 -6.58
CA VAL A 77 16.59 0.19 -5.25
C VAL A 77 15.20 -0.20 -4.73
N ASN A 78 14.18 -0.24 -5.58
CA ASN A 78 12.79 -0.49 -5.17
C ASN A 78 12.35 -1.97 -5.30
N GLN A 79 13.13 -2.81 -5.96
CA GLN A 79 12.77 -4.20 -6.25
C GLN A 79 12.44 -4.98 -4.97
N ASN A 80 13.33 -4.97 -3.98
CA ASN A 80 13.12 -5.69 -2.73
C ASN A 80 11.90 -5.16 -1.98
N TYR A 81 11.75 -3.83 -1.90
CA TYR A 81 10.60 -3.20 -1.28
C TYR A 81 9.28 -3.64 -1.93
N LEU A 82 9.19 -3.57 -3.27
CA LEU A 82 7.98 -3.94 -4.01
C LEU A 82 7.65 -5.43 -3.88
N GLU A 83 8.67 -6.29 -3.90
CA GLU A 83 8.52 -7.74 -3.73
C GLU A 83 8.06 -8.09 -2.31
N THR A 84 8.65 -7.49 -1.28
CA THR A 84 8.18 -7.66 0.11
C THR A 84 6.72 -7.24 0.23
N LYS A 85 6.33 -6.10 -0.35
CA LYS A 85 4.93 -5.65 -0.36
C LYS A 85 4.01 -6.61 -1.12
N ARG A 86 4.48 -7.23 -2.20
CA ARG A 86 3.72 -8.25 -2.96
C ARG A 86 3.51 -9.52 -2.14
N VAL A 87 4.58 -10.08 -1.61
CA VAL A 87 4.60 -11.40 -0.94
C VAL A 87 3.98 -11.33 0.45
N ARG A 88 4.32 -10.30 1.23
CA ARG A 88 3.90 -10.21 2.64
C ARG A 88 2.60 -9.45 2.86
N MET A 89 2.28 -8.49 1.98
CA MET A 89 1.09 -7.62 2.13
C MET A 89 0.08 -7.78 0.98
N GLY A 90 0.28 -8.75 0.09
CA GLY A 90 -0.66 -9.05 -0.99
C GLY A 90 -0.83 -7.94 -2.03
N HIS A 91 0.17 -7.06 -2.21
CA HIS A 91 0.02 -5.94 -3.13
C HIS A 91 -0.28 -6.38 -4.59
N LEU A 92 -1.26 -5.69 -5.18
CA LEU A 92 -1.86 -5.98 -6.49
C LEU A 92 -1.22 -5.15 -7.62
N TYR A 93 -0.06 -5.57 -8.10
CA TYR A 93 0.60 -4.88 -9.22
C TYR A 93 0.00 -5.21 -10.60
N GLY A 94 -0.73 -6.33 -10.75
CA GLY A 94 -1.32 -6.75 -12.03
C GLY A 94 -0.29 -7.37 -13.00
N ARG A 95 -0.70 -7.62 -14.27
CA ARG A 95 0.23 -8.04 -15.34
C ARG A 95 1.01 -6.84 -15.86
N VAL A 96 1.93 -6.32 -15.08
CA VAL A 96 2.86 -5.32 -15.60
C VAL A 96 3.97 -6.05 -16.33
N LYS A 97 4.17 -5.73 -17.62
CA LYS A 97 5.31 -6.23 -18.36
C LYS A 97 6.57 -5.75 -17.65
N LEU A 98 7.34 -6.69 -17.11
CA LEU A 98 8.71 -6.46 -16.68
C LEU A 98 9.48 -6.08 -17.95
N SER A 99 9.77 -4.80 -18.15
CA SER A 99 10.80 -4.42 -19.10
C SER A 99 12.12 -4.94 -18.53
N ALA A 100 12.67 -5.96 -19.20
CA ALA A 100 14.02 -6.44 -18.99
C ALA A 100 15.05 -5.34 -19.31
#